data_AF-A0A7Y8I0P2-F1
#
_entry.id   AF-A0A7Y8I0P2-F1
#
_cell.length_a   1.000
_cell.length_b   1.000
_cell.length_c   1.000
_cell.angle_alpha   90.00
_cell.angle_beta   90.00
_cell.angle_gamma   90.00
#
_symmetry.space_group_name_H-M   'P 1'
#
loop_
_entity.id
_entity.type
_entity.pdbx_description
1 polymer ?
#
loop_
_entity_poly.entity_id
_entity_poly.type
_entity_poly.pdbx_seq_one_letter_code
_entity_poly.pdbx_strand_id
1 'polypeptide(L)'
;MRVPDFSGAPLAIEYMDDPRAWRGKLRCGPGPGAPVHAGSFIRQRRIVLDTALLRRPREHRRILVHELFHFAWVRLGPAERESWTALLTREAKAHARGELGWSAELAKSRIGPSDRASNHRRWRRYLSEAFCDTAAWLFAGITRHSEFTLARRHRQDRRAWFKDFVKTHGSIPL
;
A
#
# COMPACT_ATOMS: atom_id res chain seq x y z
N MET A 1 11.98 2.62 10.07
CA MET A 1 12.41 1.30 10.56
C MET A 1 13.33 0.71 9.50
N ARG A 2 14.20 -0.26 9.82
CA ARG A 2 14.90 -1.00 8.75
C ARG A 2 13.87 -1.86 8.02
N VAL A 3 14.05 -2.04 6.72
CA VAL A 3 13.27 -3.00 5.93
C VAL A 3 13.55 -4.38 6.53
N PRO A 4 12.53 -5.17 6.91
CA PRO A 4 12.73 -6.53 7.36
C PRO A 4 13.14 -7.43 6.20
N ASP A 5 13.72 -8.59 6.50
CA ASP A 5 14.01 -9.57 5.47
C ASP A 5 12.70 -10.06 4.82
N PHE A 6 12.78 -10.39 3.53
CA PHE A 6 11.67 -10.94 2.78
C PHE A 6 11.92 -12.42 2.47
N SER A 7 10.86 -13.23 2.54
CA SER A 7 10.91 -14.65 2.20
C SER A 7 9.94 -15.00 1.07
N GLY A 8 10.28 -16.04 0.29
CA GLY A 8 9.46 -16.51 -0.84
C GLY A 8 10.21 -16.55 -2.16
N ALA A 9 9.48 -16.86 -3.23
CA ALA A 9 10.05 -16.91 -4.58
C ALA A 9 10.49 -15.50 -5.07
N PRO A 10 11.36 -15.39 -6.07
CA PRO A 10 11.73 -14.09 -6.64
C PRO A 10 10.53 -13.30 -7.18
N LEU A 11 10.66 -11.98 -7.22
CA LEU A 11 9.73 -11.06 -7.88
C LEU A 11 10.45 -10.39 -9.06
N ALA A 12 9.82 -10.37 -10.23
CA ALA A 12 10.30 -9.60 -11.37
C ALA A 12 9.93 -8.13 -11.19
N ILE A 13 10.91 -7.24 -11.35
CA ILE A 13 10.70 -5.78 -11.36
C ILE A 13 11.02 -5.28 -12.76
N GLU A 14 10.02 -4.71 -13.41
CA GLU A 14 10.11 -4.18 -14.78
C GLU A 14 9.81 -2.68 -14.78
N TYR A 15 10.28 -2.00 -15.83
CA TYR A 15 10.00 -0.59 -16.06
C TYR A 15 9.25 -0.42 -17.37
N MET A 16 8.32 0.53 -17.38
CA MET A 16 7.45 0.84 -18.51
C MET A 16 7.28 2.35 -18.63
N ASP A 17 7.35 2.87 -19.84
CA ASP A 17 7.14 4.29 -20.10
C ASP A 17 5.64 4.65 -20.14
N ASP A 18 5.27 5.74 -19.47
CA ASP A 18 3.88 6.25 -19.35
C ASP A 18 2.84 5.15 -19.04
N PRO A 19 2.95 4.45 -17.90
CA PRO A 19 2.02 3.38 -17.58
C PRO A 19 0.63 3.93 -17.23
N ARG A 20 -0.41 3.26 -17.75
CA ARG A 20 -1.82 3.63 -17.59
C ARG A 20 -2.67 2.43 -17.19
N ALA A 21 -3.50 2.62 -16.16
CA ALA A 21 -4.47 1.62 -15.74
C ALA A 21 -5.80 1.82 -16.49
N TRP A 22 -6.22 0.79 -17.24
CA TRP A 22 -7.48 0.78 -17.97
C TRP A 22 -8.14 -0.59 -17.94
N ARG A 23 -9.39 -0.66 -17.48
CA ARG A 23 -10.20 -1.91 -17.41
C ARG A 23 -9.46 -3.09 -16.75
N GLY A 24 -8.72 -2.82 -15.68
CA GLY A 24 -7.96 -3.83 -14.92
C GLY A 24 -6.67 -4.31 -15.61
N LYS A 25 -6.25 -3.66 -16.70
CA LYS A 25 -4.99 -3.92 -17.40
C LYS A 25 -4.07 -2.71 -17.32
N LEU A 26 -2.77 -2.97 -17.33
CA LEU A 26 -1.74 -1.93 -17.51
C LEU A 26 -1.44 -1.79 -19.00
N ARG A 27 -1.37 -0.55 -19.47
CA ARG A 27 -1.01 -0.16 -20.84
C ARG A 27 0.12 0.86 -20.78
N CYS A 28 0.84 1.05 -21.89
CA CYS A 28 1.88 2.06 -22.03
C CYS A 28 1.51 3.08 -23.11
N GLY A 29 2.00 4.31 -22.97
CA GLY A 29 1.88 5.36 -23.97
C GLY A 29 0.51 6.04 -24.03
N PRO A 30 0.27 6.89 -25.04
CA PRO A 30 -0.94 7.69 -25.14
C PRO A 30 -2.18 6.80 -25.33
N GLY A 31 -3.28 7.17 -24.67
CA GLY A 31 -4.54 6.44 -24.80
C GLY A 31 -5.43 6.52 -23.56
N PRO A 32 -6.55 5.77 -23.56
CA PRO A 32 -7.49 5.76 -22.45
C PRO A 32 -6.88 5.10 -21.21
N GLY A 33 -7.29 5.57 -20.03
CA GLY A 33 -6.83 5.05 -18.76
C GLY A 33 -6.32 6.15 -17.84
N ALA A 34 -6.23 5.84 -16.55
CA ALA A 34 -5.62 6.73 -15.58
C ALA A 34 -4.11 6.51 -15.57
N PRO A 35 -3.28 7.57 -15.68
CA PRO A 35 -1.86 7.46 -15.41
C PRO A 35 -1.63 6.85 -14.02
N VAL A 36 -0.69 5.92 -13.94
CA VAL A 36 -0.26 5.31 -12.68
C VAL A 36 1.25 5.31 -12.63
N HIS A 37 1.82 5.29 -11.44
CA HIS A 37 3.27 5.15 -11.31
C HIS A 37 3.74 3.71 -11.24
N ALA A 38 2.82 2.77 -10.98
CA ALA A 38 3.15 1.36 -10.85
C ALA A 38 1.91 0.45 -10.97
N GLY A 39 2.17 -0.85 -11.04
CA GLY A 39 1.18 -1.88 -10.83
C GLY A 39 1.77 -3.22 -10.38
N SER A 40 1.11 -3.83 -9.41
CA SER A 40 1.44 -5.17 -8.90
C SER A 40 0.59 -6.28 -9.55
N PHE A 41 1.26 -7.27 -10.14
CA PHE A 41 0.64 -8.45 -10.74
C PHE A 41 0.90 -9.68 -9.87
N ILE A 42 0.09 -9.81 -8.81
CA ILE A 42 0.28 -10.82 -7.76
C ILE A 42 0.50 -12.25 -8.29
N ARG A 43 -0.34 -12.70 -9.23
CA ARG A 43 -0.25 -14.05 -9.81
C ARG A 43 0.98 -14.25 -10.70
N GLN A 44 1.49 -13.18 -11.31
CA GLN A 44 2.65 -13.21 -12.18
C GLN A 44 3.96 -12.97 -11.42
N ARG A 45 3.91 -12.72 -10.10
CA ARG A 45 5.07 -12.35 -9.30
C ARG A 45 5.87 -11.18 -9.91
N ARG A 46 5.14 -10.19 -10.42
CA ARG A 46 5.70 -9.10 -11.22
C ARG A 46 5.23 -7.74 -10.73
N ILE A 47 6.14 -6.79 -10.65
CA ILE A 47 5.90 -5.37 -10.38
C ILE A 47 6.35 -4.61 -11.63
N VAL A 48 5.50 -3.71 -12.11
CA VAL A 48 5.86 -2.77 -13.17
C VAL A 48 5.89 -1.37 -12.58
N LEU A 49 6.96 -0.63 -12.81
CA LEU A 49 7.17 0.75 -12.38
C LEU A 49 7.26 1.68 -13.59
N ASP A 50 6.83 2.93 -13.42
CA ASP A 50 7.08 3.99 -14.38
C ASP A 50 8.58 4.29 -14.47
N THR A 51 9.17 4.21 -15.67
CA THR A 51 10.60 4.52 -15.91
C THR A 51 10.98 5.90 -15.39
N ALA A 52 10.06 6.87 -15.42
CA ALA A 52 10.30 8.22 -14.92
C ALA A 52 10.63 8.26 -13.40
N LEU A 53 10.30 7.21 -12.65
CA LEU A 53 10.68 7.07 -11.24
C LEU A 53 12.19 6.91 -11.04
N LEU A 54 12.93 6.38 -12.02
CA LEU A 54 14.39 6.25 -11.92
C LEU A 54 15.08 7.60 -11.71
N ARG A 55 14.47 8.70 -12.20
CA ARG A 55 14.95 10.08 -12.00
C ARG A 55 14.54 10.68 -10.65
N ARG A 56 13.71 9.98 -9.87
CA ARG A 56 13.17 10.41 -8.57
C ARG A 56 13.41 9.34 -7.51
N PRO A 57 14.65 9.11 -7.05
CA PRO A 57 14.99 7.96 -6.20
C PRO A 57 14.19 7.80 -4.92
N ARG A 58 13.79 8.91 -4.27
CA ARG A 58 12.92 8.85 -3.08
C ARG A 58 11.54 8.32 -3.44
N GLU A 59 10.95 8.83 -4.51
CA GLU A 59 9.63 8.44 -4.96
C GLU A 59 9.61 7.01 -5.49
N HIS A 60 10.66 6.63 -6.22
CA HIS A 60 10.90 5.25 -6.63
C HIS A 60 10.87 4.28 -5.45
N ARG A 61 11.65 4.55 -4.39
CA ARG A 61 11.67 3.70 -3.19
C ARG A 61 10.30 3.62 -2.52
N ARG A 62 9.60 4.75 -2.41
CA ARG A 62 8.26 4.81 -1.80
C ARG A 62 7.29 3.89 -2.53
N ILE A 63 7.24 4.03 -3.85
CA ILE A 63 6.32 3.28 -4.71
C ILE A 63 6.74 1.81 -4.76
N LEU A 64 8.02 1.49 -4.91
CA LEU A 64 8.48 0.11 -4.90
C LEU A 64 8.13 -0.59 -3.58
N VAL A 65 8.36 0.05 -2.42
CA VAL A 65 7.96 -0.53 -1.13
C VAL A 65 6.45 -0.69 -1.04
N HIS A 66 5.66 0.27 -1.51
CA HIS A 66 4.20 0.13 -1.60
C HIS A 66 3.82 -1.13 -2.39
N GLU A 67 4.34 -1.29 -3.61
CA GLU A 67 4.03 -2.42 -4.47
C GLU A 67 4.49 -3.76 -3.88
N LEU A 68 5.67 -3.82 -3.25
CA LEU A 68 6.13 -5.03 -2.54
C LEU A 68 5.14 -5.45 -1.45
N PHE A 69 4.55 -4.50 -0.72
CA PHE A 69 3.62 -4.82 0.36
C PHE A 69 2.24 -5.25 -0.12
N HIS A 70 1.89 -5.07 -1.41
CA HIS A 70 0.73 -5.78 -1.97
C HIS A 70 0.94 -7.31 -1.97
N PHE A 71 2.17 -7.79 -2.18
CA PHE A 71 2.51 -9.21 -2.09
C PHE A 71 2.46 -9.73 -0.66
N ALA A 72 2.87 -8.91 0.31
CA ALA A 72 2.72 -9.21 1.73
C ALA A 72 1.26 -9.26 2.17
N TRP A 73 0.45 -8.27 1.75
CA TRP A 73 -0.97 -8.18 2.08
C TRP A 73 -1.75 -9.45 1.73
N VAL A 74 -1.52 -9.99 0.52
CA VAL A 74 -2.22 -11.20 0.06
C VAL A 74 -1.84 -12.45 0.87
N ARG A 75 -0.70 -12.43 1.57
CA ARG A 75 -0.19 -13.52 2.42
C ARG A 75 -0.49 -13.38 3.90
N LEU A 76 -1.01 -12.22 4.33
CA LEU A 76 -1.46 -12.05 5.71
C LEU A 76 -2.54 -13.08 6.06
N GLY A 77 -2.39 -13.69 7.24
CA GLY A 77 -3.37 -14.59 7.80
C GLY A 77 -4.65 -13.87 8.24
N PRO A 78 -5.69 -14.64 8.62
CA PRO A 78 -6.95 -14.07 9.09
C PRO A 78 -6.78 -13.16 10.31
N ALA A 79 -5.98 -13.57 11.30
CA ALA A 79 -5.76 -12.82 12.54
C ALA A 79 -5.09 -11.46 12.29
N GLU A 80 -4.09 -11.40 11.42
CA GLU A 80 -3.43 -10.14 11.05
C GLU A 80 -4.42 -9.21 10.34
N ARG A 81 -5.20 -9.73 9.39
CA ARG A 81 -6.20 -8.93 8.66
C ARG A 81 -7.30 -8.42 9.58
N GLU A 82 -7.77 -9.23 10.51
CA GLU A 82 -8.77 -8.83 11.51
C GLU A 82 -8.24 -7.75 12.43
N SER A 83 -7.03 -7.92 12.98
CA SER A 83 -6.42 -6.92 13.86
C SER A 83 -6.16 -5.58 13.14
N TRP A 84 -5.70 -5.62 11.88
CA TRP A 84 -5.54 -4.44 11.04
C TRP A 84 -6.88 -3.76 10.75
N THR A 85 -7.91 -4.56 10.43
CA THR A 85 -9.27 -4.06 10.20
C THR A 85 -9.84 -3.39 11.45
N ALA A 86 -9.62 -3.98 12.62
CA ALA A 86 -10.05 -3.41 13.89
C ALA A 86 -9.37 -2.05 14.16
N LEU A 87 -8.06 -1.95 13.88
CA LEU A 87 -7.33 -0.68 13.98
C LEU A 87 -7.94 0.41 13.09
N LEU A 88 -8.09 0.13 11.79
CA LEU A 88 -8.64 1.11 10.85
C LEU A 88 -10.12 1.43 11.12
N THR A 89 -10.88 0.49 11.69
CA THR A 89 -12.25 0.73 12.14
C THR A 89 -12.27 1.72 13.32
N ARG A 90 -11.36 1.59 14.30
CA ARG A 90 -11.23 2.55 15.40
C ARG A 90 -10.82 3.93 14.91
N GLU A 91 -9.82 4.02 14.02
CA GLU A 91 -9.41 5.28 13.39
C GLU A 91 -10.60 5.98 12.73
N ALA A 92 -11.41 5.22 12.00
CA ALA A 92 -12.54 5.76 11.29
C ALA A 92 -13.69 6.20 12.21
N LYS A 93 -13.94 5.49 13.32
CA LYS A 93 -14.85 5.95 14.39
C LYS A 93 -14.33 7.22 15.07
N ALA A 94 -13.02 7.38 15.20
CA ALA A 94 -12.36 8.57 15.71
C ALA A 94 -12.17 9.69 14.65
N HIS A 95 -12.88 9.58 13.51
CA HIS A 95 -12.84 10.52 12.39
C HIS A 95 -11.41 10.89 11.94
N ALA A 96 -10.53 9.89 11.83
CA ALA A 96 -9.18 10.07 11.32
C ALA A 96 -9.18 10.71 9.92
N ARG A 97 -8.60 11.91 9.81
CA ARG A 97 -8.38 12.61 8.54
C ARG A 97 -6.98 12.33 7.99
N GLY A 98 -6.87 12.39 6.67
CA GLY A 98 -5.64 12.12 5.93
C GLY A 98 -5.26 10.64 5.92
N GLU A 99 -4.17 10.36 5.21
CA GLU A 99 -3.58 9.04 5.03
C GLU A 99 -2.05 9.13 4.89
N LEU A 100 -1.40 7.97 4.72
CA LEU A 100 0.05 7.85 4.53
C LEU A 100 0.47 7.68 3.06
N GLY A 101 -0.47 7.89 2.13
CA GLY A 101 -0.23 7.84 0.71
C GLY A 101 -1.50 8.11 -0.08
N TRP A 102 -1.34 8.50 -1.35
CA TRP A 102 -2.45 8.85 -2.22
C TRP A 102 -3.37 7.66 -2.53
N SER A 103 -2.83 6.44 -2.63
CA SER A 103 -3.62 5.23 -2.91
C SER A 103 -4.65 4.97 -1.80
N ALA A 104 -4.23 5.05 -0.54
CA ALA A 104 -5.11 4.91 0.61
C ALA A 104 -6.10 6.08 0.71
N GLU A 105 -5.66 7.32 0.48
CA GLU A 105 -6.53 8.51 0.52
C GLU A 105 -7.66 8.40 -0.52
N LEU A 106 -7.33 8.02 -1.75
CA LEU A 106 -8.30 7.81 -2.82
C LEU A 106 -9.23 6.62 -2.55
N ALA A 107 -8.72 5.55 -1.96
CA ALA A 107 -9.57 4.42 -1.56
C ALA A 107 -10.52 4.83 -0.43
N LYS A 108 -10.04 5.59 0.55
CA LYS A 108 -10.79 6.10 1.70
C LYS A 108 -11.95 7.00 1.30
N SER A 109 -11.71 7.92 0.37
CA SER A 109 -12.73 8.87 -0.12
C SER A 109 -13.88 8.20 -0.87
N ARG A 110 -13.70 6.96 -1.32
CA ARG A 110 -14.73 6.17 -2.03
C ARG A 110 -15.57 5.29 -1.12
N ILE A 111 -15.26 5.21 0.16
CA ILE A 111 -15.98 4.37 1.13
C ILE A 111 -17.29 5.04 1.52
N GLY A 112 -18.41 4.36 1.26
CA GLY A 112 -19.74 4.76 1.70
C GLY A 112 -20.04 4.34 3.15
N PRO A 113 -21.13 4.85 3.75
CA PRO A 113 -21.49 4.58 5.14
C PRO A 113 -21.66 3.09 5.49
N SER A 114 -22.21 2.28 4.58
CA SER A 114 -22.48 0.85 4.78
C SER A 114 -21.35 -0.08 4.32
N ASP A 115 -20.33 0.44 3.63
CA ASP A 115 -19.26 -0.38 3.04
C ASP A 115 -18.44 -1.12 4.11
N ARG A 116 -18.30 -0.50 5.30
CA ARG A 116 -17.53 -1.08 6.42
C ARG A 116 -18.28 -2.26 7.04
N ALA A 117 -19.56 -2.08 7.32
CA ALA A 117 -20.38 -3.09 7.99
C ALA A 117 -20.58 -4.34 7.13
N SER A 118 -20.69 -4.17 5.80
CA SER A 118 -20.86 -5.26 4.85
C SER A 118 -19.54 -5.88 4.36
N ASN A 119 -18.39 -5.43 4.88
CA ASN A 119 -17.06 -5.82 4.39
C ASN A 119 -16.93 -5.68 2.85
N HIS A 120 -17.50 -4.60 2.30
CA HIS A 120 -17.63 -4.41 0.87
C HIS A 120 -16.26 -4.30 0.18
N ARG A 121 -16.21 -4.55 -1.14
CA ARG A 121 -14.98 -4.48 -1.93
C ARG A 121 -14.24 -3.15 -1.77
N ARG A 122 -14.95 -2.03 -1.62
CA ARG A 122 -14.36 -0.70 -1.41
C ARG A 122 -13.63 -0.61 -0.06
N TRP A 123 -14.22 -1.15 1.00
CA TRP A 123 -13.59 -1.26 2.32
C TRP A 123 -12.34 -2.13 2.26
N ARG A 124 -12.42 -3.33 1.67
CA ARG A 124 -11.26 -4.24 1.52
C ARG A 124 -10.12 -3.62 0.72
N ARG A 125 -10.44 -2.85 -0.31
CA ARG A 125 -9.43 -2.09 -1.05
C ARG A 125 -8.74 -1.10 -0.12
N TYR A 126 -9.47 -0.24 0.58
CA TYR A 126 -8.88 0.70 1.51
C TYR A 126 -7.99 0.03 2.57
N LEU A 127 -8.42 -1.10 3.15
CA LEU A 127 -7.60 -1.86 4.09
C LEU A 127 -6.23 -2.23 3.50
N SER A 128 -6.23 -2.73 2.26
CA SER A 128 -5.01 -3.10 1.53
C SER A 128 -4.14 -1.88 1.21
N GLU A 129 -4.72 -0.81 0.66
CA GLU A 129 -3.96 0.39 0.27
C GLU A 129 -3.36 1.08 1.51
N ALA A 130 -4.14 1.19 2.59
CA ALA A 130 -3.68 1.76 3.86
C ALA A 130 -2.53 0.95 4.47
N PHE A 131 -2.57 -0.38 4.35
CA PHE A 131 -1.47 -1.25 4.78
C PHE A 131 -0.19 -0.98 3.98
N CYS A 132 -0.29 -0.95 2.64
CA CYS A 132 0.84 -0.76 1.74
C CYS A 132 1.45 0.66 1.87
N ASP A 133 0.62 1.70 1.97
CA ASP A 133 1.07 3.08 2.22
C ASP A 133 1.72 3.24 3.59
N THR A 134 1.22 2.54 4.60
CA THR A 134 1.86 2.52 5.93
C THR A 134 3.23 1.87 5.86
N ALA A 135 3.37 0.77 5.14
CA ALA A 135 4.66 0.12 4.93
C ALA A 135 5.64 1.02 4.17
N ALA A 136 5.19 1.66 3.10
CA ALA A 136 5.98 2.64 2.35
C ALA A 136 6.48 3.76 3.26
N TRP A 137 5.61 4.32 4.11
CA TRP A 137 5.99 5.32 5.10
C TRP A 137 7.04 4.82 6.12
N LEU A 138 6.95 3.55 6.55
CA LEU A 138 7.86 2.99 7.57
C LEU A 138 9.22 2.57 7.02
N PHE A 139 9.26 2.06 5.78
CA PHE A 139 10.39 1.29 5.26
C PHE A 139 11.09 1.95 4.06
N ALA A 140 10.46 2.88 3.33
CA ALA A 140 11.11 3.55 2.19
C ALA A 140 12.23 4.53 2.59
N GLY A 141 12.44 4.76 3.89
CA GLY A 141 13.45 5.69 4.41
C GLY A 141 13.10 7.16 4.23
N ILE A 142 11.82 7.49 4.02
CA ILE A 142 11.33 8.86 3.79
C ILE A 142 10.62 9.35 5.05
N THR A 143 11.11 10.45 5.62
CA THR A 143 10.55 11.02 6.86
C THR A 143 9.44 12.03 6.61
N ARG A 144 9.47 12.73 5.48
CA ARG A 144 8.49 13.76 5.07
C ARG A 144 8.11 13.57 3.61
N HIS A 145 6.81 13.61 3.34
CA HIS A 145 6.24 13.57 2.00
C HIS A 145 4.92 14.35 2.02
N SER A 146 4.57 15.02 0.92
CA SER A 146 3.31 15.78 0.82
C SER A 146 2.07 14.90 0.99
N GLU A 147 2.17 13.62 0.61
CA GLU A 147 1.09 12.64 0.80
C GLU A 147 0.95 12.11 2.24
N PHE A 148 1.88 12.42 3.15
CA PHE A 148 1.83 11.95 4.54
C PHE A 148 1.02 12.91 5.41
N THR A 149 -0.30 12.86 5.25
CA THR A 149 -1.25 13.79 5.89
C THR A 149 -1.92 13.23 7.14
N LEU A 150 -1.82 11.93 7.39
CA LEU A 150 -2.41 11.27 8.56
C LEU A 150 -1.98 11.92 9.88
N ALA A 151 -2.91 12.12 10.80
CA ALA A 151 -2.62 12.68 12.12
C ALA A 151 -1.57 11.87 12.90
N ARG A 152 -0.77 12.54 13.74
CA ARG A 152 0.36 11.92 14.46
C ARG A 152 -0.05 10.71 15.31
N ARG A 153 -1.18 10.78 16.01
CA ARG A 153 -1.69 9.69 16.85
C ARG A 153 -1.90 8.40 16.06
N HIS A 154 -2.60 8.49 14.93
CA HIS A 154 -2.91 7.32 14.08
C HIS A 154 -1.65 6.77 13.40
N ARG A 155 -0.69 7.64 13.05
CA ARG A 155 0.65 7.19 12.60
C ARG A 155 1.38 6.36 13.66
N GLN A 156 1.27 6.74 14.93
CA GLN A 156 1.88 6.00 16.04
C GLN A 156 1.21 4.65 16.22
N ASP A 157 -0.12 4.59 16.17
CA ASP A 157 -0.88 3.35 16.28
C ASP A 157 -0.55 2.37 15.15
N ARG A 158 -0.54 2.85 13.90
CA ARG A 158 -0.15 2.03 12.74
C ARG A 158 1.30 1.56 12.82
N ARG A 159 2.21 2.41 13.32
CA ARG A 159 3.61 2.02 13.56
C ARG A 159 3.73 0.94 14.63
N ALA A 160 2.97 1.06 15.73
CA ALA A 160 2.97 0.06 16.79
C ALA A 160 2.50 -1.28 16.24
N TRP A 161 1.38 -1.28 15.52
CA TRP A 161 0.86 -2.48 14.86
C TRP A 161 1.90 -3.14 13.94
N PHE A 162 2.58 -2.35 13.09
CA PHE A 162 3.60 -2.89 12.18
C PHE A 162 4.83 -3.44 12.90
N LYS A 163 5.23 -2.84 14.02
CA LYS A 163 6.33 -3.35 14.84
C LYS A 163 5.98 -4.74 15.39
N ASP A 164 4.76 -4.91 15.90
CA ASP A 164 4.29 -6.19 16.42
C ASP A 164 4.18 -7.22 15.30
N PHE A 165 3.61 -6.84 14.15
CA PHE A 165 3.54 -7.69 12.96
C PHE A 165 4.92 -8.23 12.53
N VAL A 166 5.90 -7.34 12.39
CA VAL A 166 7.28 -7.73 12.01
C VAL A 166 7.92 -8.61 13.07
N LYS A 167 7.74 -8.29 14.36
CA LYS A 167 8.28 -9.08 15.47
C LYS A 167 7.75 -10.51 15.45
N THR A 168 6.46 -10.70 15.16
CA THR A 168 5.82 -12.01 15.10
C THR A 168 6.31 -12.86 13.93
N HIS A 169 6.58 -12.26 12.77
CA HIS A 169 6.87 -13.01 11.54
C HIS A 169 8.36 -13.21 11.26
N GLY A 170 9.25 -12.38 11.85
CA GLY A 170 10.70 -12.42 11.61
C GLY A 170 11.11 -11.92 10.21
N SER A 171 10.52 -12.52 9.16
CA SER A 171 10.60 -12.08 7.76
C SER A 171 9.19 -11.77 7.23
N ILE A 172 9.08 -10.83 6.30
CA ILE A 172 7.81 -10.53 5.63
C ILE A 172 7.64 -11.46 4.42
N PRO A 173 6.53 -12.21 4.34
CA PRO A 173 6.32 -13.14 3.23
C PRO A 173 5.91 -12.40 1.95
N LEU A 174 6.56 -12.69 0.81
CA LEU A 174 6.30 -12.10 -0.52
C LEU A 174 5.83 -13.10 -1.59
#